data_AF-A0A1J5N4R0-F1
#
_entry.id   AF-A0A1J5N4R0-F1
#
_cell.length_a   1.000
_cell.length_b   1.000
_cell.length_c   1.000
_cell.angle_alpha   90.00
_cell.angle_beta   90.00
_cell.angle_gamma   90.00
#
_symmetry.space_group_name_H-M   'P 1'
#
loop_
_entity.id
_entity.type
_entity.pdbx_description
1 polymer ?
#
loop_
_entity_poly.entity_id
_entity_poly.type
_entity_poly.pdbx_seq_one_letter_code
_entity_poly.pdbx_strand_id
1 'polypeptide(L)' 'MSATIHCPYCNAGQVVGDFDNYAPFYVNCQECSRRYIVEPVRHGVVVYRDGDAPCCSDPECRATEMAGSGQE' A
#
# COMPACT_ATOMS: atom_id res chain seq x y z
N MET A 1 5.58 1.65 -14.64
CA MET A 1 4.80 0.41 -14.81
C MET A 1 3.42 0.64 -14.18
N SER A 2 2.32 0.32 -14.85
CA SER A 2 0.96 0.50 -14.30
C SER A 2 0.35 -0.85 -13.96
N ALA A 3 -0.42 -0.91 -12.86
CA ALA A 3 -1.12 -2.12 -12.42
C ALA A 3 -2.59 -1.82 -12.17
N THR A 4 -3.47 -2.77 -12.50
CA THR A 4 -4.88 -2.70 -12.13
C THR A 4 -5.06 -3.30 -10.74
N ILE A 5 -5.62 -2.51 -9.82
CA ILE A 5 -5.96 -2.93 -8.46
C ILE A 5 -7.46 -2.82 -8.24
N HIS A 6 -7.98 -3.65 -7.35
CA HIS A 6 -9.38 -3.56 -6.91
C HIS A 6 -9.42 -3.03 -5.48
N CYS A 7 -10.35 -2.11 -5.22
CA CYS A 7 -10.57 -1.60 -3.87
C CYS A 7 -11.05 -2.72 -2.94
N PRO A 8 -10.43 -2.93 -1.77
CA PRO A 8 -10.79 -4.03 -0.87
C PRO A 8 -12.12 -3.80 -0.12
N TYR A 9 -12.78 -2.67 -0.36
CA TYR A 9 -14.03 -2.27 0.28
C TYR A 9 -15.24 -2.31 -0.67
N CYS A 10 -15.13 -1.70 -1.85
CA CYS A 10 -16.22 -1.65 -2.84
C CYS A 10 -15.94 -2.49 -4.09
N ASN A 11 -14.77 -3.13 -4.19
CA ASN A 11 -14.34 -3.91 -5.35
C ASN A 11 -14.26 -3.12 -6.67
N ALA A 12 -14.24 -1.78 -6.61
CA ALA A 12 -14.00 -0.93 -7.77
C ALA A 12 -12.58 -1.13 -8.31
N GLY A 13 -12.47 -1.37 -9.61
CA GLY A 13 -11.19 -1.47 -10.30
C GLY A 13 -10.64 -0.08 -10.60
N GLN A 14 -9.38 0.17 -10.24
CA GLN A 14 -8.65 1.37 -10.65
C GLN A 14 -7.26 1.01 -11.15
N VAL A 15 -6.76 1.79 -12.10
CA VAL A 15 -5.40 1.66 -12.59
C VAL A 15 -4.52 2.60 -11.78
N VAL A 16 -3.53 2.03 -11.11
CA VAL A 16 -2.51 2.79 -10.42
C VAL A 16 -1.26 2.80 -11.31
N GLY A 17 -0.68 3.98 -11.50
CA GLY A 17 0.56 4.20 -12.25
C GLY A 17 1.73 4.57 -11.33
N ASP A 18 2.94 4.31 -11.80
CA ASP A 18 4.21 4.78 -11.23
C ASP A 18 4.53 4.32 -9.79
N PHE A 19 4.90 3.05 -9.63
CA PHE A 19 5.62 2.58 -8.44
C PHE A 19 7.04 2.22 -8.85
N ASP A 20 7.98 3.08 -8.48
CA ASP A 20 9.37 2.99 -8.94
C ASP A 20 10.25 2.11 -8.03
N ASN A 21 9.79 1.79 -6.81
CA ASN A 21 10.66 1.24 -5.75
C ASN A 21 10.16 -0.01 -5.03
N TYR A 22 9.11 -0.69 -5.55
CA TYR A 22 8.45 -1.79 -4.81
C TYR A 22 8.05 -1.41 -3.38
N ALA A 23 7.90 -0.11 -3.11
CA ALA A 23 7.57 0.40 -1.79
C ALA A 23 6.04 0.45 -1.65
N PRO A 24 5.48 0.06 -0.49
CA PRO A 24 4.07 0.21 -0.23
C PRO A 24 3.68 1.69 -0.17
N PHE A 25 2.50 2.02 -0.69
CA PHE A 25 1.97 3.38 -0.75
C PHE A 25 0.46 3.38 -0.52
N TYR A 26 -0.07 4.52 -0.08
CA TYR A 26 -1.51 4.69 0.13
C TYR A 26 -2.22 5.10 -1.15
N VAL A 27 -3.39 4.50 -1.39
CA VAL A 27 -4.30 4.84 -2.47
C VAL A 27 -5.67 5.15 -1.90
N ASN A 28 -6.29 6.22 -2.40
CA ASN A 28 -7.67 6.55 -2.10
C ASN A 28 -8.58 6.06 -3.23
N CYS A 29 -9.59 5.28 -2.89
CA CYS A 29 -10.62 4.89 -3.85
C CYS A 29 -11.46 6.11 -4.24
N GLN A 30 -11.61 6.38 -5.54
CA GLN A 30 -12.49 7.46 -6.01
C GLN A 30 -13.98 7.15 -5.85
N GLU A 31 -14.35 5.86 -5.76
CA GLU A 31 -15.74 5.42 -5.65
C GLU A 31 -16.28 5.49 -4.22
N CYS A 32 -15.50 4.98 -3.25
CA CYS A 32 -15.94 4.92 -1.85
C CYS A 32 -15.18 5.88 -0.93
N SER A 33 -14.23 6.66 -1.46
CA SER A 33 -13.39 7.60 -0.71
C SER A 33 -12.60 6.97 0.45
N ARG A 34 -12.43 5.64 0.44
CA ARG A 34 -11.65 4.92 1.45
C ARG A 34 -10.20 4.79 1.04
N ARG A 35 -9.32 5.00 2.02
CA ARG A 35 -7.87 4.80 1.90
C ARG A 35 -7.51 3.34 2.13
N TYR A 36 -6.54 2.84 1.38
CA TYR A 36 -5.98 1.50 1.54
C TYR A 36 -4.53 1.47 1.05
N ILE A 37 -3.79 0.42 1.38
CA ILE A 37 -2.36 0.29 1.06
C ILE A 37 -2.20 -0.62 -0.15
N VAL A 38 -1.27 -0.26 -1.03
CA VAL A 38 -0.89 -1.05 -2.19
C VAL A 38 0.61 -1.30 -2.11
N GLU A 39 0.99 -2.58 -2.13
CA GLU A 39 2.37 -3.02 -2.14
C GLU A 39 2.71 -3.66 -3.49
N PRO A 40 3.58 -3.05 -4.31
CA PRO A 40 4.05 -3.67 -5.54
C PRO A 40 4.97 -4.84 -5.22
N VAL A 41 4.68 -6.01 -5.78
CA VAL A 41 5.50 -7.22 -5.65
C VAL A 41 5.98 -7.69 -7.02
N ARG A 42 7.00 -8.56 -7.09
CA ARG A 42 7.59 -9.01 -8.36
C ARG A 42 6.59 -9.60 -9.37
N HIS A 43 5.44 -10.08 -8.91
CA HIS A 43 4.43 -10.74 -9.75
C HIS A 43 3.06 -10.03 -9.74
N GLY A 44 3.03 -8.74 -9.36
CA GLY A 44 1.80 -7.95 -9.33
C GLY A 44 1.78 -6.92 -8.21
N VAL A 45 0.63 -6.79 -7.56
CA VAL A 45 0.36 -5.82 -6.50
C VAL A 45 -0.49 -6.50 -5.44
N VAL A 46 -0.13 -6.31 -4.18
CA VAL A 46 -0.92 -6.76 -3.03
C VAL A 46 -1.64 -5.56 -2.46
N VAL A 47 -2.91 -5.74 -2.08
CA VAL A 47 -3.77 -4.68 -1.57
C VAL A 47 -4.14 -5.01 -0.14
N TYR A 48 -3.82 -4.10 0.79
CA TYR A 48 -4.14 -4.21 2.20
C TYR A 48 -5.12 -3.13 2.62
N ARG A 49 -5.99 -3.44 3.58
CA ARG A 49 -6.87 -2.44 4.19
C ARG A 49 -6.08 -1.57 5.15
N ASP A 50 -6.50 -0.31 5.29
CA ASP A 50 -6.04 0.59 6.35
C ASP A 50 -6.22 -0.10 7.72
N GLY A 51 -5.13 -0.25 8.47
CA GLY A 51 -5.08 -0.93 9.77
C GLY A 51 -4.98 -2.46 9.76
N ASP A 52 -5.05 -3.12 8.59
CA ASP A 52 -4.94 -4.59 8.46
C ASP A 52 -3.53 -5.01 7.98
N ALA A 53 -2.78 -4.08 7.40
CA ALA A 53 -1.43 -4.34 6.92
C ALA A 53 -0.49 -4.64 8.11
N PRO A 54 0.34 -5.70 8.03
CA PRO A 54 1.41 -5.91 8.99
C PRO A 54 2.39 -4.74 8.94
N CYS A 55 3.04 -4.43 10.06
CA CYS A 55 3.97 -3.28 10.19
C CYS A 55 5.05 -3.23 9.09
N CYS A 56 5.45 -4.38 8.53
CA CYS A 56 6.37 -4.46 7.38
C CYS A 56 5.81 -3.87 6.07
N SER A 57 4.50 -3.93 5.88
CA SER A 57 3.80 -3.44 4.68
C SER A 57 3.14 -2.06 4.91
N ASP A 58 3.05 -1.59 6.15
CA ASP A 58 2.62 -0.23 6.45
C ASP A 58 3.82 0.74 6.36
N PRO A 59 3.78 1.77 5.50
CA PRO A 59 4.91 2.66 5.31
C PRO A 59 5.23 3.51 6.55
N GLU A 60 4.25 3.86 7.38
CA GLU A 60 4.46 4.63 8.61
C GLU A 60 5.09 3.76 9.71
N CYS A 61 4.59 2.53 9.86
CA CYS A 61 5.12 1.56 10.81
C CYS A 61 6.53 1.09 10.42
N ARG A 62 6.77 0.80 9.14
CA ARG A 62 8.10 0.49 8.60
C ARG A 62 9.10 1.61 8.82
N ALA A 63 8.69 2.87 8.60
CA ALA A 63 9.54 4.03 8.86
C ALA A 63 9.87 4.16 10.35
N THR A 64 8.90 3.89 11.22
CA THR A 64 9.07 3.94 12.69
C THR A 64 9.99 2.82 13.20
N GLU A 65 9.80 1.57 12.76
CA GLU A 65 10.64 0.44 13.16
C GLU A 65 12.09 0.56 12.66
N MET A 66 12.28 1.06 11.43
CA MET A 66 13.62 1.33 10.87
C MET A 66 14.29 2.54 11.55
N ALA A 67 13.50 3.52 12.03
CA ALA A 67 13.99 4.63 12.85
C ALA A 67 14.25 4.22 14.32
N GLY A 68 13.64 3.13 14.78
CA GLY A 68 13.79 2.59 16.14
C GLY A 68 15.05 1.73 16.36
N SER A 69 15.81 1.43 15.31
CA SER A 69 17.09 0.69 15.42
C SER A 69 18.28 1.55 15.85
N GLY A 70 18.04 2.78 16.32
CA GLY A 70 19.06 3.75 16.73
C GLY A 70 18.81 4.33 18.12
N GLN A 71 18.50 3.49 19.12
CA GLN A 71 18.66 3.86 20.52
C GLN A 71 19.75 2.97 21.13
N GLU A 72 20.98 3.47 21.06
CA GLU A 72 22.06 3.15 22.01
C GLU A 72 22.40 4.41 22.82
#